data_AF-A0A7S1TYC5-F1
#
_entry.id   AF-A0A7S1TYC5-F1
#
_cell.length_a   1.000
_cell.length_b   1.000
_cell.length_c   1.000
_cell.angle_alpha   90.00
_cell.angle_beta   90.00
_cell.angle_gamma   90.00
#
_symmetry.space_group_name_H-M   'P 1'
#
loop_
_entity.id
_entity.type
_entity.pdbx_description
1 polymer ?
#
loop_
_entity_poly.entity_id
_entity_poly.type
_entity_poly.pdbx_seq_one_letter_code
_entity_poly.pdbx_strand_id
1 'polypeptide(L)'
;LGLRPGLPNYITFAPERYDELLAAKVSQLGTAFVSSGLASEDIVSACHVVASAPRHFRMRARFQVLPVADAGPLAFVMWEDGAPRVEIERFELAAEPICRAMDFLRDALGGGDLRRDLQAVSFLCSLTGDLHITLIYGAASALAEGGAIVWRAAADDLRDRLAVALDLTTDSVSVLGRAKKRAECVGRMFVRETLALSDGRELRYRQPVGSFSNPNAGVNVGALEWLQGRLRLIQE
;
A
#
# COMPACT_ATOMS: atom_id res chain seq x y z
N LEU A 1 6.71 -11.24 -19.07
CA LEU A 1 7.33 -10.05 -18.44
C LEU A 1 8.19 -10.59 -17.31
N GLY A 2 9.46 -10.87 -17.61
CA GLY A 2 10.37 -11.53 -16.66
C GLY A 2 10.59 -10.68 -15.41
N LEU A 3 10.77 -11.37 -14.28
CA LEU A 3 11.22 -10.79 -13.01
C LEU A 3 12.30 -9.74 -13.28
N ARG A 4 12.11 -8.50 -12.83
CA ARG A 4 13.25 -7.62 -12.60
C ARG A 4 13.96 -8.19 -11.36
N PRO A 5 15.16 -8.76 -11.49
CA PRO A 5 15.89 -9.23 -10.33
C PRO A 5 16.07 -8.06 -9.35
N GLY A 6 15.76 -8.25 -8.08
CA GLY A 6 16.08 -7.29 -7.02
C GLY A 6 15.02 -6.25 -6.63
N LEU A 7 13.77 -6.36 -7.10
CA LEU A 7 12.66 -5.64 -6.46
C LEU A 7 12.03 -6.52 -5.37
N PRO A 8 11.99 -6.07 -4.10
CA PRO A 8 11.30 -6.80 -3.04
C PRO A 8 9.83 -6.99 -3.42
N ASN A 9 9.45 -8.25 -3.65
CA ASN A 9 8.06 -8.68 -3.69
C ASN A 9 7.81 -9.58 -2.47
N TYR A 10 6.56 -9.94 -2.23
CA TYR A 10 6.22 -10.77 -1.09
C TYR A 10 6.91 -12.15 -1.10
N ILE A 11 7.31 -12.63 -2.27
CA ILE A 11 8.02 -13.90 -2.48
C ILE A 11 9.48 -13.81 -1.99
N THR A 12 10.11 -12.65 -2.11
CA THR A 12 11.52 -12.40 -1.75
C THR A 12 11.67 -11.67 -0.42
N PHE A 13 10.57 -11.52 0.33
CA PHE A 13 10.57 -10.83 1.59
C PHE A 13 11.31 -11.64 2.65
N ALA A 14 12.47 -11.12 3.08
CA ALA A 14 13.34 -11.74 4.09
C ALA A 14 13.89 -10.64 5.01
N PRO A 15 13.06 -10.08 5.91
CA PRO A 15 13.46 -8.98 6.80
C PRO A 15 14.62 -9.34 7.75
N GLU A 16 14.82 -10.62 8.06
CA GLU A 16 15.94 -11.13 8.85
C GLU A 16 17.28 -11.01 8.12
N ARG A 17 17.24 -10.90 6.79
CA ARG A 17 18.40 -10.70 5.91
C ARG A 17 18.48 -9.27 5.39
N TYR A 18 17.80 -8.32 6.03
CA TYR A 18 17.65 -6.95 5.51
C TYR A 18 19.00 -6.29 5.19
N ASP A 19 19.95 -6.31 6.13
CA ASP A 19 21.25 -5.66 5.96
C ASP A 19 22.08 -6.31 4.86
N GLU A 20 22.06 -7.64 4.77
CA GLU A 20 22.71 -8.41 3.71
C GLU A 20 22.14 -8.02 2.33
N LEU A 21 20.82 -7.98 2.20
CA LEU A 21 20.12 -7.63 0.97
C LEU A 21 20.36 -6.17 0.57
N LEU A 22 20.39 -5.25 1.54
CA LEU A 22 20.70 -3.85 1.30
C LEU A 22 22.15 -3.68 0.83
N ALA A 23 23.11 -4.30 1.51
CA ALA A 23 24.51 -4.27 1.13
C ALA A 23 24.74 -4.84 -0.27
N ALA A 24 24.14 -5.99 -0.58
CA ALA A 24 24.21 -6.60 -1.91
C ALA A 24 23.63 -5.67 -2.99
N LYS A 25 22.50 -5.01 -2.71
CA LYS A 25 21.88 -4.07 -3.64
C LYS A 25 22.74 -2.82 -3.87
N VAL A 26 23.32 -2.25 -2.81
CA VAL A 26 24.24 -1.11 -2.90
C VAL A 26 25.48 -1.49 -3.71
N SER A 27 26.08 -2.65 -3.42
CA SER A 27 27.23 -3.16 -4.18
C SER A 27 26.89 -3.36 -5.65
N GLN A 28 25.77 -4.01 -5.96
CA GLN A 28 25.35 -4.27 -7.35
C GLN A 28 25.12 -2.97 -8.13
N LEU A 29 24.42 -2.00 -7.52
CA LEU A 29 24.21 -0.69 -8.14
C LEU A 29 25.52 0.06 -8.32
N GLY A 30 26.40 0.03 -7.33
CA GLY A 30 27.73 0.63 -7.40
C GLY A 30 28.55 0.09 -8.57
N THR A 31 28.63 -1.24 -8.71
CA THR A 31 29.29 -1.88 -9.85
C THR A 31 28.66 -1.47 -11.18
N ALA A 32 27.33 -1.35 -11.26
CA ALA A 32 26.64 -0.91 -12.47
C ALA A 32 26.99 0.55 -12.84
N PHE A 33 27.07 1.47 -11.87
CA PHE A 33 27.45 2.86 -12.12
C PHE A 33 28.91 2.99 -12.57
N VAL A 34 29.84 2.25 -11.94
CA VAL A 34 31.25 2.28 -12.32
C VAL A 34 31.46 1.67 -13.71
N SER A 35 30.90 0.48 -13.96
CA SER A 35 31.03 -0.21 -15.26
C SER A 35 30.40 0.53 -16.44
N SER A 36 29.41 1.40 -16.19
CA SER A 36 28.81 2.26 -17.20
C SER A 36 29.54 3.59 -17.39
N GLY A 37 30.58 3.86 -16.60
CA GLY A 37 31.32 5.14 -16.63
C GLY A 37 30.51 6.32 -16.09
N LEU A 38 29.39 6.09 -15.42
CA LEU A 38 28.51 7.13 -14.88
C LEU A 38 29.04 7.70 -13.55
N ALA A 39 29.86 6.96 -12.82
CA ALA A 39 30.48 7.40 -11.57
C ALA A 39 31.83 6.69 -11.34
N SER A 40 32.75 7.32 -10.61
CA SER A 40 33.95 6.66 -10.09
C SER A 40 33.64 5.84 -8.84
N GLU A 41 34.54 4.96 -8.44
CA GLU A 41 34.44 4.21 -7.17
C GLU A 41 34.35 5.15 -5.96
N ASP A 42 35.08 6.27 -5.98
CA ASP A 42 35.01 7.30 -4.94
C ASP A 42 33.61 7.92 -4.84
N ILE A 43 32.96 8.23 -5.97
CA ILE A 43 31.60 8.76 -5.97
C ILE A 43 30.61 7.72 -5.44
N VAL A 44 30.75 6.46 -5.85
CA VAL A 44 29.88 5.37 -5.38
C VAL A 44 30.03 5.16 -3.88
N SER A 45 31.25 5.14 -3.35
CA SER A 45 31.51 4.95 -1.92
C SER A 45 31.01 6.11 -1.06
N ALA A 46 30.96 7.33 -1.61
CA ALA A 46 30.39 8.51 -0.95
C ALA A 46 28.86 8.64 -1.10
N CYS A 47 28.18 7.72 -1.78
CA CYS A 47 26.74 7.79 -1.97
C CYS A 47 25.98 7.72 -0.64
N HIS A 48 25.00 8.61 -0.49
CA HIS A 48 24.07 8.55 0.63
C HIS A 48 23.03 7.45 0.39
N VAL A 49 22.96 6.47 1.29
CA VAL A 49 21.98 5.36 1.23
C VAL A 49 20.83 5.64 2.21
N VAL A 50 19.63 5.80 1.68
CA VAL A 50 18.40 5.90 2.48
C VAL A 50 17.82 4.50 2.66
N ALA A 51 17.97 3.94 3.86
CA ALA A 51 17.40 2.65 4.22
C ALA A 51 15.89 2.74 4.47
N SER A 52 15.17 1.68 4.10
CA SER A 52 13.76 1.48 4.47
C SER A 52 13.69 0.80 5.83
N ALA A 53 12.56 0.92 6.53
CA ALA A 53 12.23 -0.06 7.57
C ALA A 53 12.19 -1.48 6.95
N PRO A 54 12.66 -2.53 7.66
CA PRO A 54 12.62 -3.91 7.15
C PRO A 54 11.21 -4.47 6.97
N ARG A 55 10.25 -3.99 7.78
CA ARG A 55 8.82 -4.35 7.75
C ARG A 55 7.96 -3.10 7.67
N HIS A 56 6.69 -3.28 7.33
CA HIS A 56 5.63 -2.27 7.45
C HIS A 56 5.86 -0.96 6.70
N PHE A 57 6.66 -0.99 5.65
CA PHE A 57 7.07 0.21 4.92
C PHE A 57 6.13 0.54 3.74
N ARG A 58 5.26 -0.39 3.32
CA ARG A 58 4.43 -0.22 2.12
C ARG A 58 3.07 0.35 2.45
N MET A 59 2.84 1.60 2.05
CA MET A 59 1.63 2.38 2.31
C MET A 59 0.45 2.06 1.37
N ARG A 60 0.66 1.16 0.40
CA ARG A 60 -0.38 0.74 -0.54
C ARG A 60 -0.22 -0.72 -0.96
N ALA A 61 -1.31 -1.47 -0.93
CA ALA A 61 -1.34 -2.87 -1.32
C ALA A 61 -2.63 -3.21 -2.07
N ARG A 62 -2.59 -4.22 -2.93
CA ARG A 62 -3.77 -4.74 -3.61
C ARG A 62 -3.71 -6.25 -3.64
N PHE A 63 -4.81 -6.86 -3.26
CA PHE A 63 -4.98 -8.30 -3.21
C PHE A 63 -6.18 -8.67 -4.06
N GLN A 64 -6.09 -9.81 -4.74
CA GLN A 64 -7.29 -10.48 -5.21
C GLN A 64 -7.97 -11.18 -4.04
N VAL A 65 -9.23 -11.51 -4.23
CA VAL A 65 -10.02 -12.30 -3.29
C VAL A 65 -10.39 -13.60 -3.98
N LEU A 66 -10.28 -14.73 -3.27
CA LEU A 66 -10.79 -15.99 -3.82
C LEU A 66 -12.32 -15.95 -3.93
N PRO A 67 -12.89 -16.35 -5.07
CA PRO A 67 -14.32 -16.59 -5.17
C PRO A 67 -14.67 -17.74 -4.23
N VAL A 68 -15.49 -17.48 -3.22
CA VAL A 68 -16.07 -18.54 -2.38
C VAL A 68 -17.57 -18.48 -2.63
N ALA A 69 -18.15 -19.65 -2.95
CA ALA A 69 -19.51 -19.73 -3.46
C ALA A 69 -20.56 -19.36 -2.42
N ASP A 70 -20.36 -19.68 -1.14
CA ASP A 70 -21.31 -19.39 -0.08
C ASP A 70 -20.56 -19.25 1.25
N ALA A 71 -20.68 -18.09 1.89
CA ALA A 71 -20.30 -17.75 3.27
C ALA A 71 -18.98 -18.33 3.84
N GLY A 72 -18.05 -17.45 4.22
CA GLY A 72 -16.83 -17.84 4.94
C GLY A 72 -15.76 -16.75 4.88
N PRO A 73 -14.67 -16.88 5.64
CA PRO A 73 -13.65 -15.83 5.73
C PRO A 73 -13.10 -15.41 4.36
N LEU A 74 -12.84 -14.11 4.21
CA LEU A 74 -12.21 -13.56 3.03
C LEU A 74 -10.76 -14.05 2.93
N ALA A 75 -10.45 -14.80 1.87
CA ALA A 75 -9.09 -15.20 1.56
C ALA A 75 -8.45 -14.21 0.57
N PHE A 76 -7.42 -13.49 1.03
CA PHE A 76 -6.60 -12.62 0.18
C PHE A 76 -5.59 -13.46 -0.59
N VAL A 77 -5.44 -13.18 -1.88
CA VAL A 77 -4.50 -13.89 -2.74
C VAL A 77 -3.70 -12.95 -3.63
N MET A 78 -2.47 -13.35 -3.92
CA MET A 78 -1.60 -12.71 -4.90
C MET A 78 -1.18 -13.71 -5.98
N TRP A 79 -0.85 -13.19 -7.16
CA TRP A 79 -0.27 -14.00 -8.22
C TRP A 79 1.20 -14.24 -7.91
N GLU A 80 1.59 -15.49 -8.03
CA GLU A 80 2.98 -15.91 -8.17
C GLU A 80 3.25 -16.08 -9.67
N ASP A 81 4.36 -15.51 -10.19
CA ASP A 81 4.61 -15.34 -11.62
C ASP A 81 4.49 -16.66 -12.43
N GLY A 82 3.30 -16.92 -12.98
CA GLY A 82 2.99 -18.13 -13.76
C GLY A 82 2.41 -19.30 -12.96
N ALA A 83 2.26 -19.17 -11.64
CA ALA A 83 1.69 -20.16 -10.74
C ALA A 83 0.26 -19.77 -10.29
N PRO A 84 -0.55 -20.72 -9.76
CA PRO A 84 -1.87 -20.39 -9.22
C PRO A 84 -1.77 -19.40 -8.05
N ARG A 85 -2.88 -18.72 -7.78
CA ARG A 85 -3.04 -17.76 -6.67
C ARG A 85 -2.59 -18.36 -5.33
N VAL A 86 -1.66 -17.70 -4.65
CA VAL A 86 -1.21 -18.07 -3.30
C VAL A 86 -1.98 -17.25 -2.27
N GLU A 87 -2.49 -17.92 -1.24
CA GLU A 87 -3.15 -17.27 -0.12
C GLU A 87 -2.15 -16.51 0.75
N ILE A 88 -2.52 -15.28 1.10
CA ILE A 88 -1.74 -14.39 1.92
C ILE A 88 -2.41 -14.32 3.29
N GLU A 89 -1.88 -15.05 4.26
CA GLU A 89 -2.30 -14.95 5.66
C GLU A 89 -1.74 -13.71 6.34
N ARG A 90 -0.46 -13.40 6.10
CA ARG A 90 0.25 -12.24 6.65
C ARG A 90 0.97 -11.49 5.53
N PHE A 91 1.03 -10.17 5.63
CA PHE A 91 1.67 -9.33 4.62
C PHE A 91 2.48 -8.20 5.26
N GLU A 92 3.57 -8.58 5.93
CA GLU A 92 4.40 -7.67 6.74
C GLU A 92 5.17 -6.62 5.92
N LEU A 93 5.04 -6.61 4.58
CA LEU A 93 5.47 -5.48 3.76
C LEU A 93 4.54 -4.28 3.94
N ALA A 94 3.23 -4.51 4.08
CA ALA A 94 2.26 -3.43 4.22
C ALA A 94 2.32 -2.82 5.62
N ALA A 95 2.06 -1.52 5.70
CA ALA A 95 2.00 -0.80 6.96
C ALA A 95 0.99 -1.43 7.93
N GLU A 96 1.25 -1.36 9.24
CA GLU A 96 0.38 -1.92 10.29
C GLU A 96 -1.12 -1.68 10.08
N PRO A 97 -1.59 -0.45 9.76
CA PRO A 97 -3.02 -0.21 9.56
C PRO A 97 -3.63 -1.07 8.46
N ILE A 98 -2.86 -1.37 7.40
CA ILE A 98 -3.29 -2.25 6.32
C ILE A 98 -3.35 -3.69 6.81
N CYS A 99 -2.33 -4.18 7.53
CA CYS A 99 -2.34 -5.54 8.09
C CYS A 99 -3.54 -5.76 9.02
N ARG A 100 -3.79 -4.82 9.96
CA ARG A 100 -4.95 -4.88 10.86
C ARG A 100 -6.27 -4.83 10.11
N ALA A 101 -6.36 -3.99 9.07
CA ALA A 101 -7.55 -3.92 8.22
C ALA A 101 -7.77 -5.23 7.45
N MET A 102 -6.71 -5.86 6.93
CA MET A 102 -6.82 -7.17 6.28
C MET A 102 -7.42 -8.18 7.26
N ASP A 103 -6.86 -8.32 8.46
CA ASP A 103 -7.36 -9.27 9.46
C ASP A 103 -8.83 -9.03 9.81
N PHE A 104 -9.22 -7.77 10.05
CA PHE A 104 -10.62 -7.42 10.30
C PHE A 104 -11.55 -7.78 9.13
N LEU A 105 -11.10 -7.51 7.88
CA LEU A 105 -11.91 -7.77 6.70
C LEU A 105 -12.10 -9.26 6.39
N ARG A 106 -11.25 -10.15 6.91
CA ARG A 106 -11.43 -11.60 6.76
C ARG A 106 -12.81 -12.02 7.24
N ASP A 107 -13.20 -11.58 8.42
CA ASP A 107 -14.48 -11.96 9.00
C ASP A 107 -15.59 -10.98 8.59
N ALA A 108 -15.31 -9.68 8.57
CA ALA A 108 -16.31 -8.65 8.29
C ALA A 108 -16.91 -8.73 6.89
N LEU A 109 -16.18 -9.32 5.92
CA LEU A 109 -16.65 -9.56 4.57
C LEU A 109 -16.90 -11.04 4.29
N GLY A 110 -17.10 -11.87 5.31
CA GLY A 110 -17.38 -13.29 5.09
C GLY A 110 -18.71 -13.58 4.41
N GLY A 111 -19.62 -12.60 4.37
CA GLY A 111 -20.93 -12.67 3.72
C GLY A 111 -21.55 -11.28 3.53
N GLY A 112 -22.84 -11.22 3.19
CA GLY A 112 -23.60 -9.98 3.07
C GLY A 112 -23.38 -9.19 1.77
N ASP A 113 -23.91 -7.96 1.76
CA ASP A 113 -24.05 -7.15 0.53
C ASP A 113 -22.71 -6.71 -0.10
N LEU A 114 -21.63 -6.67 0.70
CA LEU A 114 -20.29 -6.31 0.24
C LEU A 114 -19.46 -7.50 -0.25
N ARG A 115 -19.93 -8.75 -0.06
CA ARG A 115 -19.18 -9.95 -0.44
C ARG A 115 -19.48 -10.42 -1.87
N ARG A 116 -20.72 -10.22 -2.34
CA ARG A 116 -21.19 -10.72 -3.64
C ARG A 116 -20.33 -10.16 -4.78
N ASP A 117 -19.70 -11.08 -5.52
CA ASP A 117 -18.81 -10.78 -6.66
C ASP A 117 -17.67 -9.79 -6.33
N LEU A 118 -17.18 -9.82 -5.08
CA LEU A 118 -15.96 -9.12 -4.68
C LEU A 118 -14.74 -9.86 -5.24
N GLN A 119 -13.96 -9.17 -6.07
CA GLN A 119 -12.83 -9.76 -6.82
C GLN A 119 -11.47 -9.36 -6.26
N ALA A 120 -11.38 -8.17 -5.68
CA ALA A 120 -10.14 -7.63 -5.13
C ALA A 120 -10.40 -6.55 -4.09
N VAL A 121 -9.42 -6.36 -3.21
CA VAL A 121 -9.38 -5.25 -2.25
C VAL A 121 -8.06 -4.50 -2.43
N SER A 122 -8.13 -3.17 -2.48
CA SER A 122 -6.97 -2.31 -2.49
C SER A 122 -6.96 -1.42 -1.25
N PHE A 123 -5.78 -1.24 -0.68
CA PHE A 123 -5.54 -0.43 0.50
C PHE A 123 -4.61 0.73 0.16
N LEU A 124 -4.87 1.88 0.77
CA LEU A 124 -4.00 3.05 0.78
C LEU A 124 -4.06 3.64 2.19
N CYS A 125 -2.92 3.82 2.85
CA CYS A 125 -2.84 4.51 4.12
C CYS A 125 -1.82 5.65 4.07
N SER A 126 -1.81 6.47 5.10
CA SER A 126 -0.86 7.58 5.31
C SER A 126 -0.10 7.39 6.62
N LEU A 127 1.00 8.12 6.80
CA LEU A 127 1.68 8.19 8.10
C LEU A 127 0.82 8.89 9.16
N THR A 128 -0.13 9.73 8.73
CA THR A 128 -1.05 10.46 9.60
C THR A 128 -2.31 9.68 10.00
N GLY A 129 -2.38 8.38 9.70
CA GLY A 129 -3.46 7.51 10.20
C GLY A 129 -4.74 7.51 9.36
N ASP A 130 -4.79 8.21 8.22
CA ASP A 130 -5.86 7.99 7.24
C ASP A 130 -5.68 6.61 6.58
N LEU A 131 -6.79 5.86 6.47
CA LEU A 131 -6.90 4.54 5.85
C LEU A 131 -8.04 4.55 4.83
N HIS A 132 -7.73 4.15 3.61
CA HIS A 132 -8.69 4.05 2.53
C HIS A 132 -8.71 2.64 1.94
N ILE A 133 -9.90 2.04 1.92
CA ILE A 133 -10.15 0.67 1.45
C ILE A 133 -11.01 0.74 0.18
N THR A 134 -10.55 0.12 -0.90
CA THR A 134 -11.30 0.01 -2.15
C THR A 134 -11.71 -1.43 -2.39
N LEU A 135 -13.02 -1.67 -2.40
CA LEU A 135 -13.65 -2.94 -2.75
C LEU A 135 -13.93 -2.96 -4.25
N ILE A 136 -13.42 -3.97 -4.96
CA ILE A 136 -13.46 -4.04 -6.43
C ILE A 136 -14.29 -5.22 -6.85
N TYR A 137 -15.34 -4.95 -7.63
CA TYR A 137 -16.40 -5.88 -7.93
C TYR A 137 -16.51 -6.24 -9.40
N GLY A 138 -17.06 -7.42 -9.66
CA GLY A 138 -17.57 -7.81 -10.97
C GLY A 138 -18.99 -7.28 -11.25
N ALA A 139 -19.59 -7.85 -12.29
CA ALA A 139 -20.87 -7.40 -12.85
C ALA A 139 -22.11 -7.83 -12.04
N ALA A 140 -22.01 -8.86 -11.19
CA ALA A 140 -23.12 -9.39 -10.40
C ALA A 140 -23.19 -8.80 -8.97
N SER A 141 -22.39 -7.78 -8.68
CA SER A 141 -22.41 -7.11 -7.38
C SER A 141 -23.61 -6.18 -7.22
N ALA A 142 -24.03 -5.94 -5.97
CA ALA A 142 -25.09 -4.97 -5.66
C ALA A 142 -24.79 -3.58 -6.25
N LEU A 143 -23.51 -3.19 -6.26
CA LEU A 143 -23.06 -1.92 -6.83
C LEU A 143 -23.24 -1.86 -8.35
N ALA A 144 -22.96 -2.96 -9.07
CA ALA A 144 -23.10 -3.02 -10.52
C ALA A 144 -24.56 -3.05 -10.98
N GLU A 145 -25.43 -3.72 -10.22
CA GLU A 145 -26.85 -3.93 -10.52
C GLU A 145 -27.76 -2.73 -10.13
N GLY A 146 -27.17 -1.63 -9.63
CA GLY A 146 -27.92 -0.42 -9.26
C GLY A 146 -28.41 -0.38 -7.81
N GLY A 147 -28.03 -1.35 -6.98
CA GLY A 147 -28.27 -1.40 -5.53
C GLY A 147 -27.35 -0.48 -4.71
N ALA A 148 -27.09 0.74 -5.19
CA ALA A 148 -26.14 1.67 -4.58
C ALA A 148 -26.52 2.06 -3.13
N ILE A 149 -27.82 2.15 -2.82
CA ILE A 149 -28.32 2.46 -1.47
C ILE A 149 -27.94 1.36 -0.48
N VAL A 150 -28.20 0.10 -0.84
CA VAL A 150 -27.89 -1.07 0.00
C VAL A 150 -26.38 -1.19 0.19
N TRP A 151 -25.63 -1.06 -0.90
CA TRP A 151 -24.16 -1.08 -0.85
C TRP A 151 -23.61 0.01 0.07
N ARG A 152 -24.13 1.24 -0.04
CA ARG A 152 -23.68 2.38 0.75
C ARG A 152 -23.95 2.17 2.24
N ALA A 153 -25.13 1.70 2.61
CA ALA A 153 -25.47 1.40 4.00
C ALA A 153 -24.52 0.37 4.61
N ALA A 154 -24.22 -0.71 3.88
CA ALA A 154 -23.26 -1.72 4.33
C ALA A 154 -21.82 -1.17 4.39
N ALA A 155 -21.43 -0.28 3.48
CA ALA A 155 -20.12 0.36 3.48
C ALA A 155 -19.94 1.40 4.61
N ASP A 156 -21.00 2.13 4.97
CA ASP A 156 -21.03 3.01 6.14
C ASP A 156 -20.86 2.21 7.44
N ASP A 157 -21.61 1.11 7.63
CA ASP A 157 -21.43 0.20 8.76
C ASP A 157 -20.01 -0.38 8.82
N LEU A 158 -19.48 -0.84 7.68
CA LEU A 158 -18.12 -1.36 7.60
C LEU A 158 -17.08 -0.32 8.03
N ARG A 159 -17.20 0.93 7.55
CA ARG A 159 -16.30 2.04 7.91
C ARG A 159 -16.32 2.26 9.42
N ASP A 160 -17.49 2.33 10.02
CA ASP A 160 -17.63 2.64 11.45
C ASP A 160 -17.06 1.52 12.32
N ARG A 161 -17.33 0.26 11.98
CA ARG A 161 -16.72 -0.89 12.67
C ARG A 161 -15.20 -0.95 12.48
N LEU A 162 -14.69 -0.63 11.29
CA LEU A 162 -13.25 -0.52 11.05
C LEU A 162 -12.61 0.56 11.92
N ALA A 163 -13.23 1.73 11.99
CA ALA A 163 -12.74 2.85 12.80
C ALA A 163 -12.60 2.42 14.27
N VAL A 164 -13.65 1.79 14.83
CA VAL A 164 -13.61 1.24 16.20
C VAL A 164 -12.54 0.16 16.35
N ALA A 165 -12.51 -0.84 15.47
CA ALA A 165 -11.60 -1.98 15.59
C ALA A 165 -10.12 -1.59 15.45
N LEU A 166 -9.83 -0.53 14.69
CA LEU A 166 -8.47 -0.06 14.44
C LEU A 166 -8.05 1.08 15.38
N ASP A 167 -8.91 1.54 16.28
CA ASP A 167 -8.71 2.74 17.11
C ASP A 167 -8.39 3.98 16.25
N LEU A 168 -9.22 4.18 15.23
CA LEU A 168 -9.16 5.29 14.28
C LEU A 168 -10.42 6.15 14.41
N THR A 169 -10.30 7.41 14.01
CA THR A 169 -11.49 8.26 13.86
C THR A 169 -12.30 7.82 12.64
N THR A 170 -13.62 7.92 12.70
CA THR A 170 -14.47 7.64 11.54
C THR A 170 -14.09 8.48 10.31
N ASP A 171 -13.70 9.74 10.51
CA ASP A 171 -13.25 10.62 9.41
C ASP A 171 -11.97 10.11 8.74
N SER A 172 -11.07 9.44 9.47
CA SER A 172 -9.82 8.92 8.91
C SER A 172 -9.98 7.60 8.14
N VAL A 173 -11.17 6.99 8.15
CA VAL A 173 -11.46 5.76 7.40
C VAL A 173 -12.38 6.06 6.23
N SER A 174 -12.08 5.49 5.07
CA SER A 174 -12.93 5.62 3.87
C SER A 174 -13.05 4.31 3.13
N VAL A 175 -14.25 4.03 2.61
CA VAL A 175 -14.57 2.81 1.87
C VAL A 175 -15.11 3.20 0.49
N LEU A 176 -14.49 2.66 -0.56
CA LEU A 176 -14.85 2.91 -1.95
C LEU A 176 -15.23 1.60 -2.62
N GLY A 177 -16.42 1.53 -3.19
CA GLY A 177 -16.84 0.48 -4.09
C GLY A 177 -16.51 0.86 -5.53
N ARG A 178 -15.91 -0.05 -6.29
CA ARG A 178 -15.71 0.11 -7.74
C ARG A 178 -16.23 -1.10 -8.48
N ALA A 179 -17.09 -0.86 -9.45
CA ALA A 179 -17.51 -1.82 -10.48
C ALA A 179 -17.35 -1.18 -11.86
N LYS A 180 -17.59 -1.93 -12.93
CA LYS A 180 -17.51 -1.39 -14.30
C LYS A 180 -18.43 -0.17 -14.45
N LYS A 181 -17.83 1.01 -14.72
CA LYS A 181 -18.53 2.31 -14.88
C LYS A 181 -19.31 2.80 -13.64
N ARG A 182 -19.09 2.21 -12.46
CA ARG A 182 -19.76 2.61 -11.21
C ARG A 182 -18.73 2.77 -10.10
N ALA A 183 -18.85 3.82 -9.32
CA ALA A 183 -18.04 4.03 -8.14
C ALA A 183 -18.88 4.74 -7.07
N GLU A 184 -18.85 4.22 -5.85
CA GLU A 184 -19.56 4.81 -4.71
C GLU A 184 -18.60 4.89 -3.52
N CYS A 185 -18.51 6.06 -2.91
CA CYS A 185 -17.59 6.32 -1.81
C CYS A 185 -18.35 6.72 -0.55
N VAL A 186 -17.95 6.09 0.54
CA VAL A 186 -18.25 6.49 1.90
C VAL A 186 -16.97 7.10 2.50
N GLY A 187 -17.02 8.38 2.84
CA GLY A 187 -15.86 9.15 3.30
C GLY A 187 -15.20 9.96 2.17
N ARG A 188 -13.86 9.97 2.14
CA ARG A 188 -13.05 10.83 1.27
C ARG A 188 -12.37 10.01 0.18
N MET A 189 -12.27 10.57 -1.02
CA MET A 189 -11.56 9.96 -2.18
C MET A 189 -10.04 10.21 -2.17
N PHE A 190 -9.48 10.50 -1.00
CA PHE A 190 -8.06 10.75 -0.78
C PHE A 190 -7.69 10.44 0.68
N VAL A 191 -6.43 10.09 0.93
CA VAL A 191 -5.84 10.16 2.27
C VAL A 191 -5.11 11.49 2.45
N ARG A 192 -5.15 12.06 3.65
CA ARG A 192 -4.28 13.16 4.07
C ARG A 192 -2.93 12.57 4.43
N GLU A 193 -1.86 13.22 4.02
CA GLU A 193 -0.50 12.84 4.36
C GLU A 193 0.21 14.05 4.96
N THR A 194 1.02 13.79 5.99
CA THR A 194 1.98 14.75 6.52
C THR A 194 3.34 14.09 6.61
N LEU A 195 4.32 14.69 5.93
CA LEU A 195 5.71 14.28 6.01
C LEU A 195 6.45 15.29 6.88
N ALA A 196 6.83 14.86 8.09
CA ALA A 196 7.69 15.65 8.96
C ALA A 196 9.15 15.52 8.50
N LEU A 197 9.80 16.66 8.30
CA LEU A 197 11.22 16.75 7.93
C LEU A 197 12.06 17.05 9.19
N SER A 198 13.32 16.64 9.17
CA SER A 198 14.27 16.86 10.29
C SER A 198 14.51 18.32 10.67
N ASP A 199 14.19 19.29 9.81
CA ASP A 199 14.30 20.72 10.12
C ASP A 199 13.03 21.32 10.75
N GLY A 200 12.05 20.47 11.11
CA GLY A 200 10.80 20.87 11.75
C GLY A 200 9.71 21.31 10.78
N ARG A 201 9.96 21.33 9.46
CA ARG A 201 8.92 21.59 8.48
C ARG A 201 8.02 20.37 8.29
N GLU A 202 6.77 20.63 7.96
CA GLU A 202 5.78 19.62 7.61
C GLU A 202 5.26 19.84 6.19
N LEU A 203 5.35 18.82 5.35
CA LEU A 203 4.74 18.82 4.03
C LEU A 203 3.39 18.10 4.12
N ARG A 204 2.31 18.87 3.97
CA ARG A 204 0.94 18.36 4.04
C ARG A 204 0.33 18.31 2.65
N TYR A 205 -0.18 17.15 2.26
CA TYR A 205 -0.82 16.97 0.96
C TYR A 205 -1.91 15.91 0.98
N ARG A 206 -2.70 15.87 -0.09
CA ARG A 206 -3.71 14.82 -0.30
C ARG A 206 -3.17 13.83 -1.31
N GLN A 207 -3.40 12.55 -1.06
CA GLN A 207 -3.12 11.47 -2.01
C GLN A 207 -4.45 10.95 -2.56
N PRO A 208 -4.89 11.40 -3.75
CA PRO A 208 -6.12 10.92 -4.36
C PRO A 208 -6.04 9.41 -4.63
N VAL A 209 -7.15 8.73 -4.39
CA VAL A 209 -7.24 7.29 -4.61
C VAL A 209 -7.16 6.99 -6.11
N GLY A 210 -6.28 6.06 -6.48
CA GLY A 210 -6.02 5.70 -7.87
C GLY A 210 -4.93 6.54 -8.53
N SER A 211 -4.47 7.62 -7.90
CA SER A 211 -3.28 8.34 -8.33
C SER A 211 -1.99 7.66 -7.86
N PHE A 212 -0.87 8.03 -8.48
CA PHE A 212 0.44 7.61 -8.02
C PHE A 212 0.77 8.31 -6.69
N SER A 213 1.36 7.54 -5.78
CA SER A 213 1.98 8.00 -4.55
C SER A 213 3.19 7.10 -4.27
N ASN A 214 4.23 7.64 -3.64
CA ASN A 214 5.39 6.85 -3.28
C ASN A 214 4.95 5.74 -2.30
N PRO A 215 5.16 4.44 -2.63
CA PRO A 215 4.66 3.36 -1.79
C PRO A 215 5.39 3.23 -0.45
N ASN A 216 6.55 3.89 -0.28
CA ASN A 216 7.32 3.87 0.95
C ASN A 216 7.51 5.30 1.47
N ALA A 217 6.69 5.69 2.45
CA ALA A 217 6.71 7.06 2.96
C ALA A 217 8.01 7.37 3.72
N GLY A 218 8.61 6.41 4.43
CA GLY A 218 9.87 6.61 5.15
C GLY A 218 11.04 6.90 4.19
N VAL A 219 11.17 6.11 3.12
CA VAL A 219 12.18 6.38 2.07
C VAL A 219 11.87 7.68 1.33
N ASN A 220 10.59 8.02 1.15
CA ASN A 220 10.19 9.29 0.53
C ASN A 220 10.63 10.50 1.37
N VAL A 221 10.49 10.44 2.70
CA VAL A 221 11.01 11.46 3.61
C VAL A 221 12.52 11.59 3.44
N GLY A 222 13.28 10.49 3.50
CA GLY A 222 14.73 10.55 3.33
C GLY A 222 15.18 11.10 1.97
N ALA A 223 14.43 10.82 0.90
CA ALA A 223 14.69 11.42 -0.42
C ALA A 223 14.45 12.93 -0.44
N LEU A 224 13.38 13.41 0.21
CA LEU A 224 13.09 14.84 0.34
C LEU A 224 14.14 15.56 1.18
N GLU A 225 14.58 14.95 2.28
CA GLU A 225 15.66 15.47 3.13
C GLU A 225 16.98 15.56 2.38
N TRP A 226 17.30 14.53 1.58
CA TRP A 226 18.48 14.55 0.72
C TRP A 226 18.43 15.68 -0.30
N LEU A 227 17.30 15.83 -1.02
CA LEU A 227 17.11 16.91 -2.01
C LEU A 227 17.24 18.30 -1.37
N GLN A 228 16.63 18.47 -0.20
CA GLN A 228 16.74 19.70 0.57
C GLN A 228 18.19 20.01 0.95
N GLY A 229 18.95 19.00 1.43
CA GLY A 229 20.36 19.17 1.74
C GLY A 229 21.18 19.61 0.53
N ARG A 230 20.89 19.05 -0.66
CA ARG A 230 21.53 19.47 -1.92
C ARG A 230 21.17 20.90 -2.33
N LEU A 231 19.91 21.31 -2.15
CA LEU A 231 19.47 22.68 -2.49
C LEU A 231 20.21 23.75 -1.67
N ARG A 232 20.44 23.50 -0.37
CA ARG A 232 21.19 24.43 0.49
C ARG A 232 22.62 24.65 -0.03
N LEU A 233 23.29 23.58 -0.44
CA LEU A 233 24.66 23.64 -0.99
C LEU A 233 24.77 24.39 -2.34
N ILE A 234 23.66 24.55 -3.07
CA ILE A 234 23.64 25.30 -4.34
C ILE A 234 23.36 26.79 -4.10
N GLN A 235 22.68 27.12 -2.99
CA GLN A 235 22.29 28.48 -2.65
C GLN A 235 23.36 29.24 -1.84
N GLU A 236 24.30 28.51 -1.24
CA GLU A 236 25.54 29.01 -0.62
C GLU A 236 26.64 29.22 -1.66
#